data_AF-A0A535JYB7-F1
#
_entry.id   AF-A0A535JYB7-F1
#
_cell.length_a   1.000
_cell.length_b   1.000
_cell.length_c   1.000
_cell.angle_alpha   90.00
_cell.angle_beta   90.00
_cell.angle_gamma   90.00
#
_symmetry.space_group_name_H-M   'P 1'
#
loop_
_entity.id
_entity.type
_entity.pdbx_description
1 polymer ?
#
loop_
_entity_poly.entity_id
_entity_poly.type
_entity_poly.pdbx_seq_one_letter_code
_entity_poly.pdbx_strand_id
1 'polypeptide(L)'
;MRGVVSLAAALAVPLALPGGTPFPARDALIVITFTVILITLVGNGLTLPLLIKALHLGGDEDERHEESHARQDLIEEALRRIDVLQEQWPDHRPLIDQLREAYRHRAEHEEQLHEAPGNEAEQELVEHRQIRSAVIDAQRDKLIEMRDRGAIDDDVLRSIERELDLEEVRMEA
;
A
#
# COMPACT_ATOMS: atom_id res chain seq x y z
N MET A 1 6.34 4.15 -27.09
CA MET A 1 6.87 4.58 -28.41
C MET A 1 5.89 4.38 -29.57
N ARG A 2 4.56 4.33 -29.36
CA ARG A 2 3.60 4.23 -30.48
C ARG A 2 3.09 5.63 -30.83
N GLY A 3 3.04 5.97 -32.12
CA GLY A 3 2.51 7.26 -32.61
C GLY A 3 3.55 8.35 -32.88
N VAL A 4 4.69 8.38 -32.17
CA VAL A 4 5.72 9.42 -32.36
C VAL A 4 6.34 9.38 -33.77
N VAL A 5 6.63 8.19 -34.29
CA VAL A 5 7.17 8.01 -35.65
C VAL A 5 6.13 8.34 -36.72
N SER A 6 4.87 7.99 -36.50
CA SER A 6 3.77 8.33 -37.42
C SER A 6 3.46 9.83 -37.45
N LEU A 7 3.52 10.50 -36.30
CA LEU A 7 3.35 11.94 -36.20
C LEU A 7 4.53 12.68 -36.83
N ALA A 8 5.76 12.21 -36.60
CA ALA A 8 6.95 12.75 -37.25
C ALA A 8 6.89 12.63 -38.77
N ALA A 9 6.43 11.48 -39.30
CA ALA A 9 6.25 11.28 -40.74
C ALA A 9 5.16 12.19 -41.33
N ALA A 10 4.04 12.39 -40.62
CA ALA A 10 2.98 13.30 -41.07
C ALA A 10 3.43 14.77 -41.07
N LEU A 11 4.23 15.19 -40.08
CA LEU A 11 4.78 16.55 -40.00
C LEU A 11 5.92 16.78 -41.00
N ALA A 12 6.63 15.73 -41.40
CA ALA A 12 7.68 15.77 -42.42
C ALA A 12 7.15 15.95 -43.85
N VAL A 13 5.82 15.90 -44.07
CA VAL A 13 5.22 16.17 -45.38
C VAL A 13 5.49 17.63 -45.79
N PRO A 14 6.13 17.88 -46.96
CA PRO A 14 6.51 19.22 -47.41
C PRO A 14 5.31 20.16 -47.53
N LEU A 15 5.53 21.45 -47.25
CA LEU A 15 4.49 22.48 -47.38
C LEU A 15 4.13 22.77 -48.85
N ALA A 16 5.09 22.61 -49.77
CA ALA A 16 4.92 22.85 -51.20
C ALA A 16 5.76 21.86 -52.04
N LEU A 17 5.33 21.63 -53.28
CA LEU A 17 6.05 20.83 -54.27
C LEU A 17 7.25 21.61 -54.86
N PRO A 18 8.20 20.92 -55.52
CA PRO A 18 9.27 21.56 -56.30
C PRO A 18 8.65 22.36 -57.46
N GLY A 19 8.37 23.63 -57.22
CA GLY A 19 7.55 24.48 -58.10
C GLY A 19 6.69 25.52 -57.36
N GLY A 20 6.60 25.44 -56.02
CA GLY A 20 5.91 26.44 -55.20
C GLY A 20 4.40 26.21 -55.03
N THR A 21 3.84 25.16 -55.64
CA THR A 21 2.44 24.78 -55.45
C THR A 21 2.25 24.08 -54.09
N PRO A 22 1.19 24.41 -53.32
CA PRO A 22 0.91 23.75 -52.04
C PRO A 22 0.74 22.24 -52.20
N PHE A 23 1.21 21.47 -51.22
CA PHE A 23 1.04 20.02 -51.25
C PHE A 23 -0.45 19.64 -51.13
N PRO A 24 -1.01 18.88 -52.09
CA PRO A 24 -2.44 18.59 -52.10
C PRO A 24 -2.83 17.71 -50.91
N ALA A 25 -3.96 18.04 -50.28
CA ALA A 25 -4.57 17.26 -49.19
C ALA A 25 -3.68 17.00 -47.95
N ARG A 26 -2.65 17.81 -47.70
CA ARG A 26 -1.76 17.68 -46.53
C ARG A 26 -2.52 17.73 -45.20
N ASP A 27 -3.44 18.69 -45.04
CA ASP A 27 -4.20 18.85 -43.80
C ASP A 27 -5.10 17.63 -43.55
N ALA A 28 -5.66 17.03 -44.61
CA ALA A 28 -6.43 15.81 -44.51
C ALA A 28 -5.58 14.62 -44.05
N LEU A 29 -4.34 14.50 -44.54
CA LEU A 29 -3.40 13.45 -44.09
C LEU A 29 -3.02 13.60 -42.62
N ILE A 30 -2.82 14.84 -42.15
CA ILE A 30 -2.51 15.12 -40.75
C ILE A 30 -3.69 14.76 -39.86
N VAL A 31 -4.91 15.18 -40.24
CA VAL A 31 -6.14 14.87 -39.50
C VAL A 31 -6.35 13.35 -39.43
N ILE A 32 -6.25 12.63 -40.54
CA ILE A 32 -6.41 11.17 -40.56
C ILE A 32 -5.36 10.49 -39.68
N THR A 33 -4.10 10.90 -39.78
CA THR A 33 -3.02 10.32 -38.98
C THR A 33 -3.26 10.55 -37.49
N PHE A 34 -3.67 11.76 -37.10
CA PHE A 34 -3.98 12.10 -35.72
C PHE A 34 -5.18 11.30 -35.19
N THR A 35 -6.26 11.20 -35.97
CA THR A 35 -7.44 10.41 -35.62
C THR A 35 -7.10 8.93 -35.44
N VAL A 36 -6.28 8.35 -36.33
CA VAL A 36 -5.83 6.94 -36.21
C VAL A 36 -4.98 6.72 -34.96
N ILE A 37 -4.08 7.66 -34.63
CA ILE A 37 -3.28 7.59 -33.39
C ILE A 37 -4.19 7.65 -32.16
N LEU A 38 -5.18 8.54 -32.15
CA LEU A 38 -6.11 8.70 -31.02
C LEU A 38 -6.97 7.44 -30.83
N ILE A 39 -7.55 6.91 -31.90
CA ILE A 39 -8.32 5.66 -31.86
C ILE A 39 -7.46 4.49 -31.38
N THR A 40 -6.21 4.39 -31.85
CA THR A 40 -5.34 3.29 -31.44
C THR A 40 -4.85 3.43 -30.00
N LEU A 41 -4.60 4.65 -29.51
CA LEU A 41 -4.24 4.88 -28.10
C LEU A 41 -5.42 4.60 -27.17
N VAL A 42 -6.61 5.13 -27.48
CA VAL A 42 -7.82 4.92 -26.67
C VAL A 42 -8.27 3.47 -26.75
N GLY A 43 -8.28 2.91 -27.96
CA GLY A 43 -8.68 1.52 -28.21
C GLY A 43 -7.79 0.53 -27.47
N ASN A 44 -6.46 0.62 -27.62
CA ASN A 44 -5.53 -0.26 -26.90
C ASN A 44 -5.49 0.05 -25.39
N GLY A 45 -5.62 1.32 -25.00
CA GLY A 45 -5.62 1.73 -23.60
C GLY A 45 -6.81 1.18 -22.81
N LEU A 46 -8.00 1.10 -23.43
CA LEU A 46 -9.19 0.53 -22.78
C LEU A 46 -9.30 -0.99 -22.93
N THR A 47 -8.74 -1.60 -23.98
CA THR A 47 -8.82 -3.07 -24.16
C THR A 47 -7.88 -3.83 -23.24
N LEU A 48 -6.71 -3.29 -22.90
CA LEU A 48 -5.76 -3.95 -22.01
C LEU A 48 -6.32 -4.28 -20.62
N PRO A 49 -6.97 -3.35 -19.88
CA PRO A 49 -7.53 -3.65 -18.56
C PRO A 49 -8.67 -4.66 -18.62
N LEU A 50 -9.50 -4.64 -19.67
CA LEU A 50 -10.54 -5.64 -19.89
C LEU A 50 -9.95 -7.03 -20.18
N LEU A 51 -8.86 -7.09 -20.95
CA LEU A 51 -8.18 -8.33 -21.28
C LEU A 51 -7.43 -8.91 -20.08
N ILE A 52 -6.81 -8.08 -19.23
CA ILE A 52 -6.20 -8.50 -17.96
C ILE A 52 -7.26 -9.13 -17.04
N LYS A 53 -8.42 -8.48 -16.90
CA LYS A 53 -9.56 -9.03 -16.14
C LYS A 53 -10.09 -10.34 -16.74
N ALA A 54 -10.23 -10.42 -18.06
CA ALA A 54 -10.75 -11.62 -18.72
C ALA A 54 -9.79 -12.82 -18.61
N LEU A 55 -8.47 -12.56 -18.55
CA LEU A 55 -7.44 -13.59 -18.53
C LEU A 55 -6.95 -13.93 -17.10
N HIS A 56 -7.56 -13.33 -16.05
CA HIS A 56 -7.16 -13.50 -14.64
C HIS A 56 -5.65 -13.36 -14.42
N LEU A 57 -5.01 -12.43 -15.14
CA LEU A 57 -3.55 -12.20 -15.07
C LEU A 57 -3.14 -11.30 -13.89
N GLY A 58 -3.87 -11.36 -12.78
CA GLY A 58 -3.58 -10.64 -11.55
C GLY A 58 -3.62 -11.62 -10.39
N GLY A 59 -2.46 -12.20 -10.06
CA GLY A 59 -2.29 -13.08 -8.90
C GLY A 59 -2.48 -12.38 -7.56
N ASP A 60 -2.71 -11.06 -7.54
CA ASP A 60 -2.85 -10.27 -6.33
C ASP A 60 -4.06 -10.68 -5.48
N GLU A 61 -5.18 -11.11 -6.08
CA GLU A 61 -6.34 -11.58 -5.30
C GLU A 61 -6.09 -12.98 -4.72
N ASP A 62 -5.54 -13.90 -5.50
CA ASP A 62 -5.23 -15.27 -5.04
C ASP A 62 -4.11 -15.27 -3.98
N GLU A 63 -3.02 -14.50 -4.17
CA GLU A 63 -1.93 -14.39 -3.21
C GLU A 63 -2.38 -13.73 -1.89
N ARG A 64 -3.23 -12.69 -1.96
CA ARG A 64 -3.80 -12.07 -0.74
C ARG A 64 -4.73 -13.02 0.01
N HIS A 65 -5.51 -13.84 -0.69
CA HIS A 65 -6.33 -14.86 -0.05
C HIS A 65 -5.48 -15.95 0.58
N GLU A 66 -4.42 -16.42 -0.10
CA GLU A 66 -3.47 -17.38 0.45
C GLU A 66 -2.77 -16.84 1.71
N GLU A 67 -2.31 -15.59 1.68
CA GLU A 67 -1.67 -14.95 2.82
C GLU A 67 -2.64 -14.78 4.01
N SER A 68 -3.86 -14.30 3.75
CA SER A 68 -4.90 -14.13 4.77
C SER A 68 -5.24 -15.46 5.43
N HIS A 69 -5.41 -16.53 4.64
CA HIS A 69 -5.67 -17.86 5.18
C HIS A 69 -4.49 -18.38 6.01
N ALA A 70 -3.26 -18.22 5.53
CA ALA A 70 -2.08 -18.61 6.30
C ALA A 70 -1.98 -17.86 7.64
N ARG A 71 -2.33 -16.57 7.67
CA ARG A 71 -2.35 -15.75 8.89
C ARG A 71 -3.40 -16.24 9.88
N GLN A 72 -4.61 -16.55 9.42
CA GLN A 72 -5.67 -17.12 10.26
C GLN A 72 -5.24 -18.46 10.87
N ASP A 73 -4.69 -19.37 10.07
CA ASP A 73 -4.19 -20.67 10.55
C ASP A 73 -3.10 -20.52 11.61
N LEU A 74 -2.17 -19.57 11.42
CA LEU A 74 -1.11 -19.28 12.40
C LEU A 74 -1.66 -18.75 13.72
N ILE A 75 -2.67 -17.87 13.68
CA ILE A 75 -3.32 -17.34 14.88
C ILE A 75 -4.07 -18.44 15.62
N GLU A 76 -4.79 -19.30 14.89
CA GLU A 76 -5.50 -20.43 15.48
C GLU A 76 -4.54 -21.40 16.17
N GLU A 77 -3.44 -21.76 15.52
CA GLU A 77 -2.42 -22.63 16.12
C GLU A 77 -1.76 -21.99 17.35
N ALA A 78 -1.52 -20.68 17.34
CA ALA A 78 -1.01 -19.96 18.50
C ALA A 78 -1.98 -20.03 19.69
N LEU A 79 -3.28 -19.82 19.45
CA LEU A 79 -4.32 -19.93 20.49
C LEU A 79 -4.41 -21.35 21.06
N ARG A 80 -4.38 -22.39 20.20
CA ARG A 80 -4.33 -23.79 20.66
C ARG A 80 -3.10 -24.05 21.54
N ARG A 81 -1.94 -23.51 21.15
CA ARG A 81 -0.71 -23.66 21.93
C ARG A 81 -0.79 -22.98 23.29
N ILE A 82 -1.41 -21.81 23.36
CA ILE A 82 -1.65 -21.06 24.60
C ILE A 82 -2.51 -21.87 25.57
N ASP A 83 -3.55 -22.56 25.07
CA ASP A 83 -4.40 -23.40 25.92
C ASP A 83 -3.62 -24.56 26.54
N VAL A 84 -2.74 -25.20 25.79
CA VAL A 84 -1.83 -26.24 26.32
C VAL A 84 -0.83 -25.65 27.33
N LEU A 85 -0.30 -24.44 27.08
CA LEU A 85 0.62 -23.78 28.00
C LEU A 85 -0.04 -23.41 29.33
N GLN A 86 -1.34 -23.10 29.31
CA GLN A 86 -2.11 -22.84 30.53
C GLN A 86 -2.14 -24.04 31.48
N GLU A 87 -2.19 -25.25 30.95
CA GLU A 87 -2.15 -26.48 31.74
C GLU A 87 -0.73 -26.77 32.28
N GLN A 88 0.30 -26.45 31.50
CA GLN A 88 1.70 -26.68 31.87
C GLN A 88 2.23 -25.67 32.91
N TRP A 89 1.76 -24.42 32.84
CA TRP A 89 2.26 -23.31 33.66
C TRP A 89 1.11 -22.57 34.38
N PRO A 90 0.38 -23.23 35.29
CA PRO A 90 -0.79 -22.64 35.95
C PRO A 90 -0.47 -21.39 36.80
N ASP A 91 0.77 -21.25 37.26
CA ASP A 91 1.21 -20.08 38.04
C ASP A 91 1.47 -18.83 37.18
N HIS A 92 1.54 -18.98 35.85
CA HIS A 92 1.84 -17.89 34.91
C HIS A 92 0.59 -17.38 34.18
N ARG A 93 -0.60 -17.60 34.75
CA ARG A 93 -1.90 -17.14 34.23
C ARG A 93 -1.91 -15.71 33.70
N PRO A 94 -1.34 -14.70 34.38
CA PRO A 94 -1.38 -13.32 33.88
C PRO A 94 -0.70 -13.15 32.51
N LEU A 95 0.44 -13.81 32.29
CA LEU A 95 1.16 -13.75 31.01
C LEU A 95 0.39 -14.51 29.92
N ILE A 96 -0.17 -15.67 30.27
CA ILE A 96 -0.93 -16.53 29.35
C ILE A 96 -2.21 -15.82 28.89
N ASP A 97 -2.90 -15.15 29.81
CA ASP A 97 -4.11 -14.38 29.50
C ASP A 97 -3.78 -13.14 28.65
N GLN A 98 -2.67 -12.44 28.92
CA GLN A 98 -2.19 -11.35 28.06
C GLN A 98 -1.89 -11.83 26.63
N LEU A 99 -1.20 -12.96 26.48
CA LEU A 99 -0.91 -13.53 25.17
C LEU A 99 -2.20 -13.93 24.45
N ARG A 100 -3.13 -14.58 25.15
CA ARG A 100 -4.43 -14.96 24.59
C ARG A 100 -5.19 -13.75 24.06
N GLU A 101 -5.24 -12.68 24.85
CA GLU A 101 -5.94 -11.45 24.46
C GLU A 101 -5.29 -10.79 23.24
N ALA A 102 -3.95 -10.74 23.21
CA ALA A 102 -3.22 -10.20 22.06
C ALA A 102 -3.50 -10.98 20.76
N TYR A 103 -3.54 -12.32 20.81
CA TYR A 103 -3.86 -13.14 19.63
C TYR A 103 -5.33 -13.06 19.23
N ARG A 104 -6.26 -12.91 20.18
CA ARG A 104 -7.69 -12.69 19.87
C ARG A 104 -7.93 -11.36 19.18
N HIS A 105 -7.36 -10.28 19.72
CA HIS A 105 -7.42 -8.97 19.09
C HIS A 105 -6.81 -9.00 17.68
N ARG A 106 -5.76 -9.79 17.46
CA ARG A 106 -5.19 -9.96 16.12
C ARG A 106 -6.13 -10.73 15.18
N ALA A 107 -6.83 -11.75 15.66
CA ALA A 107 -7.82 -12.48 14.87
C ALA A 107 -8.97 -11.58 14.40
N GLU A 108 -9.53 -10.78 15.33
CA GLU A 108 -10.63 -9.85 15.05
C GLU A 108 -10.23 -8.81 13.99
N HIS A 109 -9.00 -8.30 14.06
CA HIS A 109 -8.53 -7.31 13.09
C HIS A 109 -8.32 -7.91 11.69
N GLU A 110 -7.81 -9.14 11.58
CA GLU A 110 -7.66 -9.83 10.28
C GLU A 110 -9.03 -10.18 9.67
N GLU A 111 -10.03 -10.51 10.49
CA GLU A 111 -11.41 -10.73 10.04
C GLU A 111 -12.06 -9.43 9.52
N GLN A 112 -11.90 -8.32 10.25
CA GLN A 112 -12.40 -7.00 9.83
C GLN A 112 -11.75 -6.52 8.53
N LEU A 113 -10.45 -6.71 8.37
CA LEU A 113 -9.74 -6.37 7.13
C LEU A 113 -10.22 -7.19 5.92
N HIS A 114 -10.67 -8.44 6.15
CA HIS A 114 -11.18 -9.31 5.10
C HIS A 114 -12.62 -8.94 4.70
N GLU A 115 -13.46 -8.54 5.66
CA GLU A 115 -14.88 -8.21 5.42
C GLU A 115 -15.12 -6.75 5.00
N ALA A 116 -14.24 -5.83 5.37
CA ALA A 116 -14.44 -4.41 5.13
C ALA A 116 -14.28 -4.04 3.64
N PRO A 117 -15.15 -3.17 3.09
CA PRO A 117 -14.88 -2.50 1.82
C PRO A 117 -13.52 -1.79 1.89
N GLY A 118 -12.72 -1.84 0.82
CA GLY A 118 -11.35 -1.31 0.83
C GLY A 118 -11.21 0.11 1.39
N ASN A 119 -12.23 0.95 1.20
CA ASN A 119 -12.25 2.34 1.70
C ASN A 119 -12.40 2.43 3.23
N GLU A 120 -13.19 1.53 3.84
CA GLU A 120 -13.44 1.53 5.29
C GLU A 120 -12.23 0.95 6.03
N ALA A 121 -11.66 -0.15 5.51
CA ALA A 121 -10.41 -0.72 6.02
C ALA A 121 -9.26 0.30 5.99
N GLU A 122 -9.11 1.03 4.89
CA GLU A 122 -8.10 2.09 4.78
C GLU A 122 -8.30 3.20 5.81
N GLN A 123 -9.56 3.59 6.06
CA GLN A 123 -9.87 4.64 7.02
C GLN A 123 -9.55 4.20 8.47
N GLU A 124 -9.94 2.99 8.86
CA GLU A 124 -9.65 2.44 10.19
C GLU A 124 -8.13 2.35 10.44
N LEU A 125 -7.35 1.91 9.45
CA LEU A 125 -5.89 1.88 9.52
C LEU A 125 -5.25 3.26 9.71
N VAL A 126 -5.85 4.30 9.13
CA VAL A 126 -5.41 5.69 9.33
C VAL A 126 -5.73 6.16 10.75
N GLU A 127 -6.95 5.90 11.23
CA GLU A 127 -7.37 6.27 12.59
C GLU A 127 -6.51 5.59 13.66
N HIS A 128 -6.24 4.29 13.52
CA HIS A 128 -5.35 3.55 14.42
C HIS A 128 -3.93 4.12 14.46
N ARG A 129 -3.37 4.51 13.30
CA ARG A 129 -2.05 5.17 13.24
C ARG A 129 -2.05 6.52 13.95
N GLN A 130 -3.09 7.33 13.75
CA GLN A 130 -3.20 8.64 14.40
C GLN A 130 -3.26 8.52 15.92
N ILE A 131 -4.07 7.60 16.44
CA ILE A 131 -4.18 7.37 17.90
C ILE A 131 -2.82 6.97 18.48
N ARG A 132 -2.11 6.06 17.83
CA ARG A 132 -0.80 5.58 18.30
C ARG A 132 0.28 6.66 18.23
N SER A 133 0.37 7.38 17.12
CA SER A 133 1.31 8.49 16.94
C SER A 133 1.11 9.55 18.04
N ALA A 134 -0.14 9.89 18.38
CA ALA A 134 -0.43 10.80 19.47
C ALA A 134 0.08 10.31 20.85
N VAL A 135 0.09 8.99 21.08
CA VAL A 135 0.65 8.41 22.32
C VAL A 135 2.17 8.50 22.33
N ILE A 136 2.84 8.22 21.21
CA ILE A 136 4.30 8.32 21.08
C ILE A 136 4.74 9.79 21.25
N ASP A 137 4.02 10.73 20.66
CA ASP A 137 4.30 12.16 20.81
C ASP A 137 4.20 12.60 22.28
N ALA A 138 3.18 12.14 23.00
CA ALA A 138 3.07 12.41 24.44
C ALA A 138 4.23 11.81 25.26
N GLN A 139 4.76 10.65 24.86
CA GLN A 139 5.94 10.06 25.48
C GLN A 139 7.21 10.86 25.18
N ARG A 140 7.39 11.33 23.93
CA ARG A 140 8.50 12.21 23.52
C ARG A 140 8.48 13.53 24.29
N ASP A 141 7.32 14.15 24.44
CA ASP A 141 7.16 15.37 25.23
C ASP A 141 7.60 15.15 26.68
N LYS A 142 7.21 14.02 27.27
CA LYS A 142 7.61 13.69 28.64
C LYS A 142 9.11 13.44 28.76
N LEU A 143 9.71 12.80 27.78
CA LEU A 143 11.14 12.51 27.73
C LEU A 143 11.96 13.80 27.65
N ILE A 144 11.50 14.77 26.83
CA ILE A 144 12.06 16.12 26.75
C ILE A 144 11.96 16.85 28.10
N GLU A 145 10.79 16.83 28.73
CA GLU A 145 10.61 17.44 30.07
C GLU A 145 11.58 16.82 31.10
N MET A 146 11.80 15.51 31.03
CA MET A 146 12.74 14.80 31.91
C MET A 146 14.19 15.21 31.69
N ARG A 147 14.61 15.46 30.45
CA ARG A 147 15.94 16.04 30.16
C ARG A 147 16.03 17.47 30.68
N ASP A 148 15.03 18.31 30.40
CA ASP A 148 15.08 19.74 30.72
C ASP A 148 15.15 20.01 32.23
N ARG A 149 14.57 19.12 33.04
CA ARG A 149 14.68 19.15 34.52
C ARG A 149 15.94 18.44 35.07
N GLY A 150 16.80 17.93 34.21
CA GLY A 150 18.04 17.23 34.56
C GLY A 150 17.85 15.85 35.19
N ALA A 151 16.70 15.20 34.98
CA ALA A 151 16.45 13.85 35.49
C ALA A 151 17.09 12.74 34.65
N ILE A 152 17.39 13.04 33.38
CA ILE A 152 18.12 12.16 32.45
C ILE A 152 19.16 12.99 31.68
N ASP A 153 20.21 12.32 31.20
CA ASP A 153 21.21 12.92 30.31
C ASP A 153 20.89 12.70 28.83
N ASP A 154 21.67 13.32 27.95
CA ASP A 154 21.49 13.26 26.50
C ASP A 154 21.76 11.87 25.90
N ASP A 155 22.54 11.02 26.56
CA ASP A 155 22.79 9.65 26.08
C ASP A 155 21.57 8.77 26.37
N VAL A 156 20.98 8.90 27.56
CA VAL A 156 19.72 8.23 27.93
C VAL A 156 18.57 8.71 27.04
N LEU A 157 18.46 10.03 26.81
CA LEU A 157 17.48 10.60 25.88
C LEU A 157 17.59 9.93 24.50
N ARG A 158 18.77 9.93 23.90
CA ARG A 158 19.00 9.35 22.56
C ARG A 158 18.74 7.85 22.51
N SER A 159 18.98 7.13 23.61
CA SER A 159 18.65 5.70 23.68
C SER A 159 17.14 5.46 23.66
N ILE A 160 16.39 6.20 24.47
CA ILE A 160 14.93 6.02 24.56
C ILE A 160 14.24 6.57 23.30
N GLU A 161 14.69 7.70 22.74
CA GLU A 161 14.18 8.19 21.45
C GLU A 161 14.31 7.15 20.35
N ARG A 162 15.45 6.44 20.27
CA ARG A 162 15.62 5.33 19.31
C ARG A 162 14.66 4.18 19.55
N GLU A 163 14.33 3.87 20.79
CA GLU A 163 13.34 2.84 21.11
C GLU A 163 11.95 3.26 20.64
N LEU A 164 11.56 4.52 20.87
CA LEU A 164 10.29 5.07 20.40
C LEU A 164 10.21 5.10 18.87
N ASP A 165 11.30 5.49 18.19
CA ASP A 165 11.39 5.50 16.72
C ASP A 165 11.27 4.07 16.15
N LEU A 166 11.89 3.08 16.80
CA LEU A 166 11.77 1.67 16.40
C LEU A 166 10.35 1.14 16.63
N GLU A 167 9.68 1.59 17.68
CA GLU A 167 8.29 1.26 17.95
C GLU A 167 7.38 1.84 16.85
N GLU A 168 7.58 3.10 16.48
CA GLU A 168 6.84 3.79 15.41
C GLU A 168 7.02 3.06 14.06
N VAL A 169 8.26 2.73 13.68
CA VAL A 169 8.55 2.01 12.42
C VAL A 169 7.95 0.60 12.39
N ARG A 170 7.99 -0.14 13.51
CA ARG A 170 7.35 -1.48 13.58
C ARG A 170 5.84 -1.41 13.44
N MET A 171 5.24 -0.26 13.69
CA MET A 171 3.79 -0.05 13.59
C MET A 171 3.35 0.47 12.22
N GLU A 172 4.27 0.97 11.40
CA GLU A 172 4.00 1.39 10.01
C GLU A 172 4.16 0.26 8.97
N ALA A 173 4.84 -0.83 9.34
CA ALA A 173 5.10 -2.00 8.50
C ALA A 173 4.07 -3.11 8.68
#